data_AF-A0A812X7P3-F1
#
_entry.id   AF-A0A812X7P3-F1
#
_cell.length_a   1.000
_cell.length_b   1.000
_cell.length_c   1.000
_cell.angle_alpha   90.00
_cell.angle_beta   90.00
_cell.angle_gamma   90.00
#
_symmetry.space_group_name_H-M   'P 1'
#
loop_
_entity.id
_entity.type
_entity.pdbx_description
1 polymer ?
#
loop_
_entity_poly.entity_id
_entity_poly.type
_entity_poly.pdbx_seq_one_letter_code
_entity_poly.pdbx_strand_id
1 'polypeptide(L)'
;IPHWAQIVWCVNRDFFKLHALGLEYDAIIFYDTDVFVNPPDFSHLEAVFNCAYQGYFLASALHGGFEPLTVAFFALRPSPALLSAVRRFLLNSTFDDDGAWNWVGFGPWGCLD
;
A
#
# COMPACT_ATOMS: atom_id res chain seq x y z
N ILE A 1 17.14 -0.63 8.61
CA ILE A 1 17.25 -0.18 7.19
C ILE A 1 18.68 0.29 6.96
N PRO A 2 19.44 -0.34 6.04
CA PRO A 2 20.80 0.06 5.68
C PRO A 2 20.91 1.53 5.27
N HIS A 3 22.06 2.15 5.49
CA HIS A 3 22.27 3.58 5.21
C HIS A 3 22.09 3.93 3.72
N TRP A 4 22.55 3.07 2.80
CA TRP A 4 22.37 3.28 1.37
C TRP A 4 20.88 3.32 0.99
N ALA A 5 20.07 2.44 1.59
CA ALA A 5 18.64 2.41 1.37
C ALA A 5 18.00 3.69 1.89
N GLN A 6 18.42 4.24 3.04
CA GLN A 6 17.89 5.52 3.53
C GLN A 6 18.22 6.73 2.64
N ILE A 7 19.32 6.69 1.88
CA ILE A 7 19.71 7.75 0.94
C ILE A 7 18.90 7.68 -0.35
N VAL A 8 18.69 6.46 -0.84
CA VAL A 8 18.02 6.20 -2.12
C VAL A 8 16.50 6.13 -1.96
N TRP A 9 16.00 5.84 -0.76
CA TRP A 9 14.58 5.62 -0.51
C TRP A 9 13.93 6.79 0.23
N CYS A 10 12.75 7.15 -0.22
CA CYS A 10 11.83 8.03 0.49
C CYS A 10 11.05 7.25 1.57
N VAL A 11 11.75 6.52 2.46
CA VAL A 11 11.21 5.58 3.49
C VAL A 11 9.95 6.07 4.18
N ASN A 12 10.02 7.30 4.66
CA ASN A 12 8.95 7.90 5.44
C ASN A 12 7.70 8.19 4.59
N ARG A 13 7.88 8.38 3.28
CA ARG A 13 6.83 8.65 2.30
C ARG A 13 6.09 7.36 1.92
N ASP A 14 6.81 6.25 1.75
CA ASP A 14 6.20 4.98 1.35
C ASP A 14 5.30 4.38 2.42
N PHE A 15 5.64 4.57 3.70
CA PHE A 15 4.75 4.14 4.79
C PHE A 15 3.59 5.10 5.04
N PHE A 16 3.59 6.29 4.43
CA PHE A 16 2.52 7.28 4.66
C PHE A 16 1.15 6.76 4.20
N LYS A 17 1.10 5.99 3.10
CA LYS A 17 -0.16 5.39 2.61
C LYS A 17 -0.80 4.43 3.61
N LEU A 18 -0.02 3.86 4.55
CA LEU A 18 -0.56 2.98 5.59
C LEU A 18 -1.47 3.71 6.57
N HIS A 19 -1.38 5.04 6.70
CA HIS A 19 -2.32 5.79 7.52
C HIS A 19 -3.77 5.67 7.02
N ALA A 20 -3.98 5.36 5.74
CA ALA A 20 -5.29 5.09 5.17
C ALA A 20 -6.01 3.92 5.89
N LEU A 21 -5.25 2.96 6.44
CA LEU A 21 -5.78 1.83 7.19
C LEU A 21 -6.48 2.21 8.49
N GLY A 22 -6.22 3.40 9.04
CA GLY A 22 -6.76 3.86 10.33
C GLY A 22 -7.70 5.06 10.24
N LEU A 23 -8.14 5.44 9.04
CA LEU A 23 -9.08 6.55 8.87
C LEU A 23 -10.48 6.20 9.41
N GLU A 24 -11.24 7.20 9.82
CA GLU A 24 -12.60 7.04 10.36
C GLU A 24 -13.65 7.11 9.24
N TYR A 25 -13.52 6.22 8.24
CA TYR A 25 -14.47 6.05 7.14
C TYR A 25 -15.00 4.62 7.08
N ASP A 26 -16.21 4.43 6.56
CA ASP A 26 -16.80 3.09 6.38
C ASP A 26 -16.11 2.28 5.26
N ALA A 27 -15.55 2.98 4.27
CA ALA A 27 -14.71 2.42 3.22
C ALA A 27 -13.85 3.54 2.63
N ILE A 28 -12.71 3.15 2.04
CA ILE A 28 -11.80 4.06 1.34
C ILE A 28 -11.38 3.47 0.01
N ILE A 29 -11.00 4.37 -0.90
CA ILE A 29 -10.16 4.08 -2.06
C ILE A 29 -8.92 4.94 -1.92
N PHE A 30 -7.75 4.32 -1.95
CA PHE A 30 -6.45 4.97 -2.00
C PHE A 30 -5.86 4.77 -3.39
N TYR A 31 -5.22 5.80 -3.93
CA TYR A 31 -4.39 5.71 -5.12
C TYR A 31 -3.21 6.67 -5.03
N ASP A 32 -2.06 6.26 -5.57
CA ASP A 32 -0.86 7.10 -5.66
C ASP A 32 -1.10 8.28 -6.61
N THR A 33 -0.33 9.36 -6.43
CA THR A 33 -0.53 10.62 -7.18
C THR A 33 -0.27 10.52 -8.68
N ASP A 34 0.40 9.45 -9.11
CA ASP A 34 0.70 9.10 -10.50
C ASP A 34 -0.33 8.11 -11.10
N VAL A 35 -1.34 7.69 -10.34
CA VAL A 35 -2.48 6.90 -10.81
C VAL A 35 -3.61 7.85 -11.23
N PHE A 36 -4.25 7.55 -12.36
CA PHE A 36 -5.39 8.31 -12.86
C PHE A 36 -6.62 7.42 -13.07
N VAL A 37 -7.80 8.00 -12.88
CA VAL A 37 -9.09 7.36 -13.15
C VAL A 37 -9.53 7.72 -14.56
N ASN A 38 -9.88 6.72 -15.37
CA ASN A 38 -10.35 6.89 -16.75
C ASN A 38 -11.68 6.15 -16.97
N PRO A 39 -12.78 6.84 -17.36
CA PRO A 39 -12.89 8.30 -17.50
C PRO A 39 -12.68 9.02 -16.15
N PRO A 40 -12.42 10.35 -16.13
CA PRO A 40 -12.16 11.11 -14.90
C PRO A 40 -13.44 11.37 -14.09
N ASP A 41 -14.17 10.30 -13.81
CA ASP A 41 -15.37 10.23 -13.01
C ASP A 41 -15.27 9.01 -12.08
N PHE A 42 -15.58 9.22 -10.81
CA PHE A 42 -15.53 8.21 -9.76
C PHE A 42 -16.76 7.29 -9.74
N SER A 43 -17.80 7.56 -10.53
CA SER A 43 -19.00 6.73 -10.61
C SER A 43 -18.68 5.25 -10.95
N HIS A 44 -17.67 5.02 -11.79
CA HIS A 44 -17.22 3.68 -12.17
C HIS A 44 -16.53 2.89 -11.04
N LEU A 45 -16.17 3.56 -9.94
CA LEU A 45 -15.56 2.93 -8.76
C LEU A 45 -16.59 2.47 -7.72
N GLU A 46 -17.89 2.68 -7.96
CA GLU A 46 -18.95 2.30 -7.02
C GLU A 46 -18.88 0.81 -6.64
N ALA A 47 -18.65 -0.07 -7.61
CA ALA A 47 -18.52 -1.51 -7.35
C ALA A 47 -17.30 -1.83 -6.46
N VAL A 48 -16.19 -1.13 -6.67
CA VAL A 48 -14.97 -1.26 -5.85
C VAL A 48 -15.25 -0.80 -4.43
N PHE A 49 -15.92 0.35 -4.28
CA PHE A 49 -16.28 0.91 -2.98
C PHE A 49 -17.24 0.00 -2.21
N ASN A 50 -18.25 -0.57 -2.87
CA ASN A 50 -19.21 -1.49 -2.27
C ASN A 50 -18.55 -2.77 -1.76
N CYS A 51 -17.60 -3.33 -2.49
CA CYS A 51 -16.81 -4.47 -2.03
C CYS A 51 -15.92 -4.08 -0.83
N ALA A 52 -15.25 -2.92 -0.88
CA ALA A 52 -14.47 -2.44 0.26
C ALA A 52 -15.31 -2.28 1.53
N TYR A 53 -16.51 -1.72 1.42
CA TYR A 53 -17.48 -1.54 2.51
C TYR A 53 -17.88 -2.87 3.18
N GLN A 54 -17.96 -3.96 2.41
CA GLN A 54 -18.24 -5.31 2.92
C GLN A 54 -17.05 -5.94 3.67
N GLY A 55 -15.90 -5.26 3.71
CA GLY A 55 -14.70 -5.72 4.41
C GLY A 55 -13.70 -6.46 3.51
N TYR A 56 -13.89 -6.43 2.19
CA TYR A 56 -12.89 -6.98 1.26
C TYR A 56 -11.71 -6.01 1.11
N PHE A 57 -10.51 -6.58 0.99
CA PHE A 57 -9.32 -5.84 0.55
C PHE A 57 -9.16 -6.03 -0.96
N LEU A 58 -9.19 -4.91 -1.69
CA LEU A 58 -9.00 -4.87 -3.13
C LEU A 58 -7.69 -4.16 -3.41
N ALA A 59 -6.83 -4.76 -4.22
CA ALA A 59 -5.61 -4.15 -4.71
C ALA A 59 -5.43 -4.55 -6.17
N SER A 60 -4.73 -3.70 -6.92
CA SER A 60 -4.46 -4.00 -8.32
C SER A 60 -3.50 -5.18 -8.44
N ALA A 61 -3.83 -6.13 -9.30
CA ALA A 61 -2.89 -7.16 -9.71
C ALA A 61 -1.82 -6.55 -10.62
N LEU A 62 -0.55 -6.87 -10.38
CA LEU A 62 0.51 -6.44 -11.28
C LEU A 62 0.60 -7.45 -12.44
N HIS A 63 0.11 -7.06 -13.62
CA HIS A 63 0.18 -7.92 -14.80
C HIS A 63 1.62 -7.94 -15.34
N GLY A 64 2.30 -9.08 -15.22
CA GLY A 64 3.67 -9.28 -15.75
C GLY A 64 4.80 -8.77 -14.87
N GLY A 65 4.56 -8.48 -13.58
CA GLY A 65 5.59 -8.05 -12.64
C GLY A 65 6.02 -9.12 -11.62
N PHE A 66 6.78 -8.71 -10.60
CA PHE A 66 7.39 -9.60 -9.61
C PHE A 66 6.50 -9.84 -8.37
N GLU A 67 5.58 -8.93 -8.04
CA GLU A 67 4.57 -9.11 -6.97
C GLU A 67 3.19 -9.56 -7.49
N PRO A 68 2.42 -10.31 -6.67
CA PRO A 68 1.03 -10.65 -6.99
C PRO A 68 0.08 -9.43 -6.89
N LEU A 69 0.41 -8.41 -6.09
CA LEU A 69 -0.43 -7.24 -5.83
C LEU A 69 0.41 -5.98 -5.67
N THR A 70 -0.02 -4.86 -6.25
CA THR A 70 0.54 -3.52 -6.00
C THR A 70 -0.36 -2.69 -5.08
N VAL A 71 0.25 -1.85 -4.25
CA VAL A 71 -0.43 -0.91 -3.35
C VAL A 71 -0.43 0.53 -3.88
N ALA A 72 -0.19 0.70 -5.19
CA ALA A 72 -0.41 1.98 -5.87
C ALA A 72 -1.91 2.32 -5.99
N PHE A 73 -2.77 1.31 -5.94
CA PHE A 73 -4.22 1.44 -5.81
C PHE A 73 -4.73 0.36 -4.87
N PHE A 74 -5.53 0.73 -3.87
CA PHE A 74 -6.26 -0.23 -3.06
C PHE A 74 -7.57 0.34 -2.52
N ALA A 75 -8.50 -0.54 -2.19
CA ALA A 75 -9.74 -0.19 -1.51
C ALA A 75 -10.02 -1.18 -0.39
N LEU A 76 -10.48 -0.65 0.75
CA LEU A 76 -10.74 -1.44 1.96
C LEU A 76 -11.65 -0.70 2.92
N ARG A 77 -12.15 -1.43 3.91
CA ARG A 77 -12.73 -0.85 5.13
C ARG A 77 -11.61 -0.58 6.14
N PRO A 78 -11.34 0.69 6.50
CA PRO A 78 -10.35 1.01 7.52
C PRO A 78 -10.64 0.30 8.84
N SER A 79 -9.57 -0.02 9.56
CA SER A 79 -9.64 -0.69 10.85
C SER A 79 -8.44 -0.28 11.71
N PRO A 80 -8.65 0.36 12.87
CA PRO A 80 -7.56 0.66 13.81
C PRO A 80 -6.77 -0.59 14.21
N ALA A 81 -7.42 -1.76 14.23
CA ALA A 81 -6.75 -3.03 14.47
C ALA A 81 -5.82 -3.42 13.31
N LEU A 82 -6.21 -3.19 12.06
CA LEU A 82 -5.37 -3.42 10.88
C LEU A 82 -4.15 -2.51 10.88
N LEU A 83 -4.33 -1.20 11.12
CA LEU A 83 -3.20 -0.27 11.24
C LEU A 83 -2.26 -0.68 12.38
N SER A 84 -2.81 -1.10 13.52
CA SER A 84 -2.01 -1.59 14.65
C SER A 84 -1.22 -2.86 14.30
N ALA A 85 -1.83 -3.79 13.56
CA ALA A 85 -1.18 -5.02 13.12
C ALA A 85 -0.02 -4.72 12.15
N VAL A 86 -0.24 -3.83 11.17
CA VAL A 86 0.81 -3.42 10.23
C VAL A 86 1.95 -2.71 10.95
N ARG A 87 1.66 -1.79 11.90
CA ARG A 87 2.71 -1.14 12.70
C ARG A 87 3.53 -2.15 13.50
N ARG A 88 2.88 -3.15 14.12
CA ARG A 88 3.59 -4.23 14.84
C ARG A 88 4.45 -5.07 13.91
N PHE A 89 3.94 -5.41 12.72
CA PHE A 89 4.72 -6.12 11.70
C PHE A 89 5.97 -5.32 11.35
N LEU A 90 5.82 -4.06 10.95
CA LEU A 90 6.95 -3.21 10.54
C LEU A 90 7.98 -2.98 11.65
N LEU A 91 7.54 -2.81 12.89
CA LEU A 91 8.45 -2.66 14.04
C LEU A 91 9.22 -3.94 14.37
N ASN A 92 8.72 -5.10 13.94
CA ASN A 92 9.34 -6.41 14.14
C ASN A 92 9.94 -6.99 12.85
N SER A 93 9.96 -6.22 11.78
CA SER A 93 10.53 -6.61 10.49
C SER A 93 11.88 -5.97 10.28
N THR A 94 12.85 -6.79 9.91
CA THR A 94 14.16 -6.31 9.48
C THR A 94 14.19 -6.33 7.96
N PHE A 95 14.69 -5.24 7.37
CA PHE A 95 14.97 -5.19 5.95
C PHE A 95 16.41 -5.68 5.70
N ASP A 96 16.54 -6.63 4.76
CA ASP A 96 17.80 -7.05 4.17
C ASP A 96 17.64 -7.29 2.65
N ASP A 97 18.77 -7.35 1.94
CA ASP A 97 18.78 -7.35 0.47
C ASP A 97 18.39 -8.70 -0.12
N ASP A 98 18.56 -9.79 0.63
CA ASP A 98 18.27 -11.15 0.18
C ASP A 98 16.79 -11.52 0.41
N GLY A 99 16.21 -11.04 1.52
CA GLY A 99 14.88 -11.40 2.01
C GLY A 99 13.88 -10.25 2.06
N ALA A 100 14.24 -9.03 1.67
CA ALA A 100 13.38 -7.85 1.83
C ALA A 100 12.84 -7.70 3.28
N TRP A 101 11.53 -7.55 3.48
CA TRP A 101 10.92 -7.40 4.80
C TRP A 101 10.55 -8.76 5.40
N ASN A 102 11.49 -9.41 6.09
CA ASN A 102 11.27 -10.76 6.66
C ASN A 102 10.75 -11.79 5.62
N TRP A 103 11.32 -11.82 4.41
CA TRP A 103 10.90 -12.68 3.30
C TRP A 103 9.51 -12.34 2.72
N VAL A 104 9.05 -11.10 2.91
CA VAL A 104 7.76 -10.62 2.40
C VAL A 104 7.94 -9.37 1.54
N GLY A 105 7.28 -9.39 0.38
CA GLY A 105 7.23 -8.26 -0.55
C GLY A 105 8.59 -7.95 -1.16
N PHE A 106 8.69 -6.75 -1.75
CA PHE A 106 9.93 -6.25 -2.31
C PHE A 106 10.58 -5.26 -1.35
N GLY A 107 11.90 -5.17 -1.49
CA GLY A 107 12.62 -4.05 -0.94
C GLY A 107 12.19 -2.74 -1.59
N PRO A 108 12.47 -1.62 -0.92
CA PRO A 108 12.18 -0.30 -1.46
C PRO A 108 12.84 -0.11 -2.82
N TRP A 109 12.08 0.38 -3.80
CA TRP A 109 12.60 0.81 -5.10
C TRP A 109 12.98 2.29 -5.00
N GLY A 110 14.16 2.62 -5.53
CA GLY A 110 14.80 3.92 -5.29
C GLY A 110 14.04 5.13 -5.82
N CYS A 111 14.23 6.27 -5.16
CA CYS A 111 13.98 7.62 -5.64
C CYS A 111 15.16 8.00 -6.57
N LEU A 112 15.27 7.31 -7.71
CA LEU A 112 16.08 7.81 -8.83
C LEU A 112 15.17 8.74 -9.63
N ASP A 113 15.52 10.03 -9.66
CA ASP A 113 14.99 10.97 -10.64
C ASP A 113 15.29 10.50 -12.08
#